data_AF-A0A3P6TH71-F1
#
_entry.id   AF-A0A3P6TH71-F1
#
_cell.length_a   1.000
_cell.length_b   1.000
_cell.length_c   1.000
_cell.angle_alpha   90.00
_cell.angle_beta   90.00
_cell.angle_gamma   90.00
#
_symmetry.space_group_name_H-M   'P 1'
#
loop_
_entity.id
_entity.type
_entity.pdbx_description
1 polymer ?
#
loop_
_entity_poly.entity_id
_entity_poly.type
_entity_poly.pdbx_seq_one_letter_code
_entity_poly.pdbx_strand_id
1 'polypeptide(L)'
;MKRMVDTYLRVHICRQFGHAFTREYDLTPLPVPVAMPTGNDVTKCVEMIRNSKRPLLLIGSQALLSPIKVDQLKETVQALSIPVYLGGMARGLLGNKSDIQMRFSRRDALKEADLVILAGIAIVILIYRWCRGVFVGFTVCSAGTRRDAK
;
A
#
# COMPACT_ATOMS: atom_id res chain seq x y z
N MET A 1 -25.71 -31.39 -27.78
CA MET A 1 -25.22 -30.23 -27.00
C MET A 1 -23.88 -30.49 -26.29
N LYS A 2 -23.77 -31.46 -25.37
CA LYS A 2 -22.51 -31.73 -24.62
C LYS A 2 -21.25 -31.89 -25.51
N ARG A 3 -21.38 -32.61 -26.63
CA ARG A 3 -20.27 -32.87 -27.58
C ARG A 3 -19.75 -31.61 -28.27
N MET A 4 -20.62 -30.64 -28.59
CA MET A 4 -20.21 -29.38 -29.22
C MET A 4 -19.48 -28.46 -28.24
N VAL A 5 -19.96 -28.42 -26.98
CA VAL A 5 -19.29 -27.66 -25.92
C VAL A 5 -17.91 -28.25 -25.62
N ASP A 6 -17.80 -29.58 -25.56
CA ASP A 6 -16.52 -30.27 -25.33
C ASP A 6 -15.51 -29.97 -26.45
N THR A 7 -15.93 -30.07 -27.72
CA THR A 7 -15.07 -29.75 -28.86
C THR A 7 -14.62 -28.28 -28.85
N TYR A 8 -15.54 -27.35 -28.55
CA TYR A 8 -15.22 -25.93 -28.46
C TYR A 8 -14.19 -25.65 -27.36
N LEU A 9 -14.38 -26.22 -26.16
CA LEU A 9 -13.45 -26.07 -25.05
C LEU A 9 -12.07 -26.66 -25.38
N ARG A 10 -12.02 -27.85 -26.01
CA ARG A 10 -10.75 -28.43 -26.47
C ARG A 10 -10.01 -27.53 -27.44
N VAL A 11 -10.69 -27.02 -28.47
CA VAL A 11 -10.08 -26.13 -29.47
C VAL A 11 -9.61 -24.84 -28.80
N HIS A 12 -10.40 -24.28 -27.89
CA HIS A 12 -10.06 -23.05 -27.18
C HIS A 12 -8.82 -23.23 -26.28
N ILE A 13 -8.77 -24.33 -25.51
CA ILE A 13 -7.61 -24.68 -24.67
C ILE A 13 -6.37 -24.93 -25.53
N CYS A 14 -6.49 -25.72 -26.60
CA CYS A 14 -5.37 -25.97 -27.51
C CYS A 14 -4.86 -24.67 -28.17
N ARG A 15 -5.75 -23.73 -28.50
CA ARG A 15 -5.34 -22.42 -29.03
C ARG A 15 -4.63 -21.57 -27.98
N GLN A 16 -5.11 -21.58 -26.73
CA GLN A 16 -4.55 -20.77 -25.65
C GLN A 16 -3.19 -21.29 -25.15
N PHE A 17 -3.03 -22.62 -25.07
CA PHE A 17 -1.86 -23.28 -24.49
C PHE A 17 -0.99 -24.03 -25.50
N GLY A 18 -1.32 -24.01 -26.80
CA GLY A 18 -0.65 -24.80 -27.83
C GLY A 18 0.86 -24.54 -27.99
N HIS A 19 1.33 -23.36 -27.56
CA HIS A 19 2.77 -23.03 -27.53
C HIS A 19 3.33 -22.89 -26.11
N ALA A 20 2.51 -23.04 -25.07
CA ALA A 20 2.89 -22.82 -23.69
C ALA A 20 3.97 -23.81 -23.19
N PHE A 21 4.06 -24.98 -23.82
CA PHE A 21 4.97 -26.06 -23.42
C PHE A 21 6.09 -26.33 -24.44
N THR A 22 6.13 -25.60 -25.57
CA THR A 22 7.12 -25.80 -26.64
C THR A 22 8.35 -24.90 -26.48
N ARG A 23 8.24 -23.83 -25.69
CA ARG A 23 9.33 -22.91 -25.40
C ARG A 23 9.72 -23.01 -23.94
N GLU A 24 11.03 -23.04 -23.69
CA GLU A 24 11.56 -22.76 -22.36
C GLU A 24 11.37 -21.27 -22.10
N TYR A 25 10.54 -20.96 -21.10
CA TYR A 25 10.35 -19.60 -20.63
C TYR A 25 11.26 -19.39 -19.42
N ASP A 26 11.92 -18.25 -19.39
CA ASP A 26 12.55 -17.79 -18.17
C ASP A 26 11.46 -17.49 -17.14
N LEU A 27 11.35 -18.36 -16.12
CA LEU A 27 10.41 -18.23 -15.02
C LEU A 27 11.04 -17.48 -13.84
N THR A 28 12.24 -16.93 -14.00
CA THR A 28 12.82 -16.08 -12.96
C THR A 28 11.91 -14.87 -12.72
N PRO A 29 11.73 -14.48 -11.45
CA PRO A 29 10.89 -13.34 -11.13
C PRO A 29 11.48 -12.08 -11.77
N LEU A 30 10.62 -11.32 -12.46
CA LEU A 30 11.02 -10.04 -13.01
C LEU A 30 11.59 -9.15 -11.90
N PRO A 31 12.73 -8.47 -12.14
CA PRO A 31 13.30 -7.56 -11.16
C PRO A 31 12.30 -6.44 -10.89
N VAL A 32 11.85 -6.33 -9.65
CA VAL A 32 10.93 -5.27 -9.21
C VAL A 32 11.77 -4.05 -8.82
N PRO A 33 11.67 -2.91 -9.52
CA PRO A 33 12.38 -1.71 -9.13
C PRO A 33 11.79 -1.16 -7.81
N VAL A 34 12.56 -1.24 -6.74
CA VAL A 34 12.20 -0.62 -5.45
C VAL A 34 12.67 0.83 -5.48
N ALA A 35 11.73 1.77 -5.54
CA ALA A 35 12.07 3.18 -5.45
C ALA A 35 12.47 3.53 -4.00
N MET A 36 13.70 3.97 -3.82
CA MET A 36 14.18 4.46 -2.53
C MET A 36 13.94 5.97 -2.42
N PRO A 37 13.52 6.48 -1.25
CA PRO A 37 13.32 7.90 -1.05
C PRO A 37 14.63 8.67 -1.03
N THR A 38 14.60 9.92 -1.49
CA THR A 38 15.75 10.83 -1.41
C THR A 38 15.98 11.27 0.04
N GLY A 39 17.24 11.49 0.45
CA GLY A 39 17.55 11.99 1.80
C GLY A 39 16.81 13.28 2.17
N ASN A 40 16.61 14.19 1.21
CA ASN A 40 15.85 15.42 1.42
C ASN A 40 14.37 15.17 1.75
N ASP A 41 13.76 14.14 1.16
CA ASP A 41 12.37 13.79 1.41
C ASP A 41 12.20 13.22 2.81
N VAL A 42 13.17 12.42 3.26
CA VAL A 42 13.21 11.88 4.63
C VAL A 42 13.35 13.01 5.64
N THR A 43 14.27 13.97 5.42
CA THR A 43 14.45 15.12 6.32
C THR A 43 13.18 15.95 6.45
N LYS A 44 12.51 16.25 5.34
CA LYS A 44 11.23 16.97 5.35
C LYS A 44 10.15 16.20 6.12
N CYS A 45 10.06 14.88 5.94
CA CYS A 45 9.11 14.06 6.69
C CYS A 45 9.38 14.13 8.20
N VAL A 46 10.66 14.07 8.61
CA VAL A 46 11.05 14.18 10.02
C VAL A 46 10.68 15.56 10.58
N GLU A 47 10.90 16.65 9.85
CA GLU A 47 10.49 18.00 10.26
C GLU A 47 8.98 18.13 10.42
N MET A 48 8.19 17.56 9.48
CA MET A 48 6.73 17.58 9.56
C MET A 48 6.22 16.80 10.77
N ILE A 49 6.80 15.64 11.06
CA ILE A 49 6.45 14.85 12.25
C ILE A 49 6.80 15.62 13.52
N ARG A 50 7.99 16.23 13.60
CA ARG A 50 8.41 17.03 14.76
C ARG A 50 7.52 18.23 15.03
N ASN A 51 7.04 18.89 13.98
CA ASN A 51 6.16 20.07 14.10
C ASN A 51 4.70 19.71 14.37
N SER A 52 4.30 18.45 14.15
CA SER A 52 2.91 18.01 14.33
C SER A 52 2.58 17.78 15.81
N LYS A 53 1.42 18.29 16.25
CA LYS A 53 0.94 18.05 17.63
C LYS A 53 0.11 16.77 17.72
N ARG A 54 -0.62 16.43 16.65
CA ARG A 54 -1.51 15.27 16.58
C ARG A 54 -1.26 14.46 15.30
N PRO A 55 -0.11 13.77 15.19
CA PRO A 55 0.17 12.90 14.05
C PRO A 55 -0.69 11.63 14.08
N LEU A 56 -1.10 11.17 12.90
CA LEU A 56 -1.85 9.93 12.72
C LEU A 56 -1.25 9.10 11.59
N LEU A 57 -1.06 7.80 11.81
CA LEU A 57 -0.55 6.87 10.79
C LEU A 57 -1.67 5.96 10.27
N LEU A 58 -1.78 5.85 8.95
CA LEU A 58 -2.74 5.00 8.27
C LEU A 58 -1.99 3.92 7.47
N ILE A 59 -2.13 2.65 7.85
CA ILE A 59 -1.45 1.52 7.18
C ILE A 59 -2.45 0.69 6.39
N GLY A 60 -2.16 0.46 5.11
CA GLY A 60 -3.00 -0.28 4.19
C GLY A 60 -2.44 -1.61 3.75
N SER A 61 -3.21 -2.30 2.91
CA SER A 61 -2.84 -3.59 2.37
C SER A 61 -1.54 -3.57 1.57
N GLN A 62 -1.21 -2.47 0.88
CA GLN A 62 0.01 -2.41 0.08
C GLN A 62 1.27 -2.28 0.95
N ALA A 63 1.15 -1.83 2.19
CA ALA A 63 2.30 -1.73 3.10
C ALA A 63 2.81 -3.10 3.56
N LEU A 64 1.99 -4.15 3.44
CA LEU A 64 2.37 -5.52 3.75
C LEU A 64 3.05 -6.24 2.59
N LEU A 65 3.04 -5.66 1.39
CA LEU A 65 3.68 -6.27 0.22
C LEU A 65 5.19 -6.03 0.27
N SER A 66 5.95 -7.05 -0.12
CA SER A 66 7.42 -6.98 -0.14
C SER A 66 7.87 -5.93 -1.16
N PRO A 67 8.84 -5.07 -0.78
CA PRO A 67 10.21 -5.47 -0.42
C PRO A 67 10.56 -5.50 1.09
N ILE A 68 9.72 -4.94 1.98
CA ILE A 68 10.02 -4.85 3.41
C ILE A 68 9.39 -6.04 4.15
N LYS A 69 10.11 -6.62 5.11
CA LYS A 69 9.56 -7.72 5.94
C LYS A 69 8.53 -7.16 6.92
N VAL A 70 7.46 -7.93 7.15
CA VAL A 70 6.35 -7.54 8.04
C VAL A 70 6.85 -7.28 9.47
N ASP A 71 7.81 -8.05 9.96
CA ASP A 71 8.38 -7.87 11.31
C ASP A 71 9.13 -6.53 11.44
N GLN A 72 9.89 -6.15 10.41
CA GLN A 72 10.58 -4.85 10.40
C GLN A 72 9.59 -3.69 10.35
N LEU A 73 8.50 -3.83 9.62
CA LEU A 73 7.42 -2.83 9.61
C LEU A 73 6.79 -2.69 11.00
N LYS A 74 6.58 -3.82 11.70
CA LYS A 74 6.03 -3.83 13.05
C LYS A 74 6.96 -3.12 14.05
N GLU A 75 8.25 -3.45 14.05
CA GLU A 75 9.25 -2.85 14.93
C GLU A 75 9.39 -1.34 14.70
N THR A 76 9.43 -0.91 13.43
CA THR A 76 9.53 0.52 13.08
C THR A 76 8.29 1.30 13.51
N VAL A 77 7.10 0.74 13.33
CA VAL A 77 5.86 1.37 13.79
C VAL A 77 5.79 1.45 15.32
N GLN A 78 6.26 0.43 16.03
CA GLN A 78 6.34 0.45 17.48
C GLN A 78 7.34 1.49 17.98
N ALA A 79 8.49 1.64 17.32
CA ALA A 79 9.50 2.65 17.64
C ALA A 79 9.01 4.09 17.40
N LEU A 80 8.17 4.30 16.38
CA LEU A 80 7.60 5.62 16.10
C LEU A 80 6.59 6.08 17.14
N SER A 81 5.90 5.16 17.85
CA SER A 81 4.93 5.47 18.92
C SER A 81 3.78 6.42 18.52
N ILE A 82 3.47 6.53 17.23
CA ILE A 82 2.39 7.38 16.67
C ILE A 82 1.09 6.56 16.61
N PRO A 83 -0.10 7.11 16.95
CA PRO A 83 -1.35 6.37 16.85
C PRO A 83 -1.63 5.87 15.43
N VAL A 84 -1.96 4.57 15.31
CA VAL A 84 -2.08 3.87 14.02
C VAL A 84 -3.48 3.34 13.78
N TYR A 85 -3.98 3.55 12.56
CA TYR A 85 -5.14 2.86 12.02
C TYR A 85 -4.74 1.85 10.95
N LEU A 86 -5.13 0.60 11.15
CA LEU A 86 -4.90 -0.50 10.20
C LEU A 86 -6.12 -0.71 9.30
N GLY A 87 -5.89 -0.75 7.98
CA GLY A 87 -6.93 -0.94 6.96
C GLY A 87 -6.73 -2.20 6.13
N GLY A 88 -7.85 -2.80 5.67
CA GLY A 88 -7.81 -3.92 4.73
C GLY A 88 -7.09 -5.15 5.29
N MET A 89 -6.10 -5.64 4.53
CA MET A 89 -5.24 -6.78 4.91
C MET A 89 -4.23 -6.43 6.00
N ALA A 90 -3.96 -5.15 6.25
CA ALA A 90 -3.05 -4.74 7.33
C ALA A 90 -3.62 -4.98 8.74
N ARG A 91 -4.91 -5.34 8.85
CA ARG A 91 -5.54 -5.69 10.13
C ARG A 91 -4.88 -6.95 10.69
N GLY A 92 -4.22 -6.82 11.84
CA GLY A 92 -3.49 -7.92 12.49
C GLY A 92 -1.99 -7.66 12.64
N LEU A 93 -1.43 -6.66 11.95
CA LEU A 93 0.00 -6.34 11.98
C LEU A 93 0.56 -6.14 13.40
N LEU A 94 -0.16 -5.40 14.25
CA LEU A 94 0.30 -5.02 15.59
C LEU A 94 -0.19 -5.98 16.70
N GLY A 95 -0.95 -7.04 16.34
CA GLY A 95 -1.53 -7.97 17.31
C GLY A 95 -2.70 -7.39 18.13
N ASN A 96 -3.26 -8.21 19.02
CA ASN A 96 -4.54 -7.88 19.66
C ASN A 96 -4.44 -6.81 20.78
N LYS A 97 -3.27 -6.67 21.42
CA LYS A 97 -3.04 -5.80 22.59
C LYS A 97 -1.99 -4.72 22.29
N SER A 98 -2.09 -4.04 21.16
CA SER A 98 -1.21 -2.93 20.85
C SER A 98 -1.83 -1.62 21.33
N ASP A 99 -1.15 -0.92 22.24
CA ASP A 99 -1.62 0.37 22.79
C ASP A 99 -1.65 1.49 21.73
N ILE A 100 -0.86 1.31 20.67
CA ILE A 100 -0.70 2.26 19.58
C ILE A 100 -1.83 2.09 18.53
N GLN A 101 -2.48 0.92 18.47
CA GLN A 101 -3.48 0.63 17.45
C GLN A 101 -4.86 1.14 17.85
N MET A 102 -5.34 2.14 17.12
CA MET A 102 -6.70 2.65 17.26
C MET A 102 -7.67 1.86 16.36
N ARG A 103 -8.79 1.40 16.94
CA ARG A 103 -9.81 0.60 16.23
C ARG A 103 -11.10 1.36 15.96
N PHE A 104 -11.44 2.29 16.85
CA PHE A 104 -12.68 3.07 16.80
C PHE A 104 -12.42 4.52 16.41
N SER A 105 -13.49 5.26 16.09
CA SER A 105 -13.46 6.71 15.87
C SER A 105 -12.50 7.21 14.79
N ARG A 106 -12.20 6.39 13.77
CA ARG A 106 -11.37 6.78 12.61
C ARG A 106 -11.87 8.07 11.95
N ARG A 107 -13.20 8.26 11.92
CA ARG A 107 -13.89 9.46 11.43
C ARG A 107 -13.39 10.74 12.10
N ASP A 108 -13.36 10.73 13.42
CA ASP A 108 -13.09 11.93 14.21
C ASP A 108 -11.59 12.13 14.39
N ALA A 109 -10.84 11.04 14.55
CA ALA A 109 -9.37 11.09 14.56
C ALA A 109 -8.80 11.69 13.26
N LEU A 110 -9.38 11.39 12.09
CA LEU A 110 -8.95 12.00 10.83
C LEU A 110 -9.34 13.48 10.69
N LYS A 111 -10.40 13.93 11.35
CA LYS A 111 -10.79 15.35 11.35
C LYS A 111 -9.93 16.18 12.29
N GLU A 112 -9.48 15.58 13.37
CA GLU A 112 -8.69 16.23 14.43
C GLU A 112 -7.18 16.13 14.23
N ALA A 113 -6.72 15.31 13.28
CA ALA A 113 -5.31 15.15 12.98
C ALA A 113 -4.76 16.35 12.21
N ASP A 114 -3.61 16.86 12.66
CA ASP A 114 -2.87 17.93 11.98
C ASP A 114 -1.98 17.36 10.87
N LEU A 115 -1.52 16.11 11.04
CA LEU A 115 -0.67 15.39 10.11
C LEU A 115 -1.18 13.96 9.95
N VAL A 116 -1.44 13.55 8.71
CA VAL A 116 -1.79 12.17 8.38
C VAL A 116 -0.71 11.56 7.50
N ILE A 117 -0.06 10.51 8.00
CA ILE A 117 0.94 9.72 7.31
C ILE A 117 0.25 8.52 6.67
N LEU A 118 0.44 8.34 5.37
CA LEU A 118 -0.18 7.25 4.62
C LEU A 118 0.88 6.24 4.20
N ALA A 119 0.75 5.01 4.65
CA ALA A 119 1.61 3.89 4.29
C ALA A 119 0.81 2.83 3.53
N GLY A 120 1.12 2.65 2.24
CA GLY A 120 0.53 1.58 1.43
C GLY A 120 -0.99 1.69 1.24
N ILE A 121 -1.50 2.92 1.18
CA ILE A 121 -2.91 3.22 0.90
C ILE A 121 -2.96 4.18 -0.28
N ALA A 122 -3.71 3.79 -1.31
CA ALA A 122 -4.10 4.71 -2.36
C ALA A 122 -5.08 5.75 -1.79
N ILE A 123 -4.80 7.03 -2.02
CA ILE A 123 -5.72 8.10 -1.63
C ILE A 123 -6.96 8.02 -2.52
N VAL A 124 -8.05 7.51 -1.97
CA VAL A 124 -9.37 7.51 -2.62
C VAL A 124 -10.16 8.75 -2.20
N ILE A 125 -11.12 9.18 -3.03
CA ILE A 125 -12.01 10.35 -2.80
C ILE A 125 -12.65 10.36 -1.39
N LEU A 126 -12.88 9.17 -0.82
CA LEU A 126 -13.44 9.00 0.52
C LEU A 126 -12.48 9.41 1.65
N ILE A 127 -11.18 9.54 1.41
CA ILE A 127 -10.21 10.05 2.40
C ILE A 127 -10.10 11.58 2.28
N TYR A 128 -10.17 12.13 1.06
CA TYR A 128 -10.16 13.58 0.80
C TYR A 128 -11.31 14.31 1.49
N ARG A 129 -12.51 13.72 1.52
CA ARG A 129 -13.68 14.36 2.17
C ARG A 129 -13.53 14.51 3.70
N TRP A 130 -12.48 13.93 4.26
CA TRP A 130 -12.29 13.79 5.71
C TRP A 130 -11.05 14.50 6.23
N CYS A 131 -9.98 14.54 5.44
CA CYS A 131 -8.74 15.23 5.81
C CYS A 131 -8.78 16.67 5.32
N ARG A 132 -8.87 17.64 6.23
CA ARG A 132 -8.67 19.06 5.92
C ARG A 132 -7.16 19.34 5.76
N GLY A 133 -6.63 19.18 4.54
CA GLY A 133 -5.63 20.12 4.03
C GLY A 133 -4.12 19.88 4.20
N VAL A 134 -3.59 18.79 4.77
CA VAL A 134 -2.14 18.49 4.69
C VAL A 134 -1.90 16.99 4.50
N PHE A 135 -1.27 16.63 3.38
CA PHE A 135 -0.93 15.24 3.03
C PHE A 135 0.58 15.09 2.89
N VAL A 136 1.15 14.14 3.64
CA VAL A 136 2.47 13.59 3.35
C VAL A 136 2.24 12.17 2.84
N GLY A 137 2.08 12.06 1.53
CA GLY A 137 1.96 10.77 0.86
C GLY A 137 3.34 10.15 0.72
N PHE A 138 3.73 9.27 1.65
CA PHE A 138 4.84 8.34 1.41
C PHE A 138 4.32 7.14 0.63
N THR A 139 3.88 7.41 -0.59
CA THR A 139 3.66 6.35 -1.56
C THR A 139 5.02 6.09 -2.20
N VAL A 140 5.71 5.04 -1.78
CA VAL A 140 6.65 4.34 -2.68
C VAL A 140 5.78 3.63 -3.73
N CYS A 141 5.09 4.42 -4.55
CA CYS A 141 4.71 4.06 -5.90
C CYS A 141 5.69 4.88 -6.73
N SER A 142 6.48 4.19 -7.54
CA SER A 142 7.10 4.75 -8.75
C SER A 142 6.22 5.89 -9.27
N ALA A 143 6.72 7.12 -9.12
CA ALA A 143 6.12 8.28 -9.75
C ALA A 143 6.23 8.07 -11.26
N GLY A 144 5.23 7.43 -11.85
CA GLY A 144 4.91 7.65 -13.24
C GLY A 144 4.59 9.13 -13.34
N THR A 145 5.55 9.89 -13.88
CA THR A 145 5.41 11.30 -14.27
C THR A 145 4.00 11.53 -14.81
N ARG A 146 3.22 12.33 -14.07
CA ARG A 146 1.99 12.91 -14.55
C ARG A 146 2.40 13.84 -15.70
N ARG A 147 2.31 13.34 -16.93
CA ARG A 147 2.40 14.17 -18.12
C ARG A 147 1.18 15.08 -18.08
N ASP A 148 1.43 16.36 -17.81
CA ASP A 148 0.46 17.43 -18.02
C ASP A 148 0.02 17.38 -19.48
N ALA A 149 -1.20 16.93 -19.73
CA ALA A 149 -1.87 17.11 -21.00
C ALA A 149 -2.49 18.51 -21.00
N LYS A 150 -1.90 19.38 -21.81
CA LYS A 150 -2.57 20.55 -22.39
C LYS A 150 -3.74 20.11 -23.26
#